data_AF-A0A101XKC0-F1
#
_entry.id   AF-A0A101XKC0-F1
#
_cell.length_a   1.000
_cell.length_b   1.000
_cell.length_c   1.000
_cell.angle_alpha   90.00
_cell.angle_beta   90.00
_cell.angle_gamma   90.00
#
_symmetry.space_group_name_H-M   'P 1'
#
loop_
_entity.id
_entity.type
_entity.pdbx_description
1 polymer ?
#
loop_
_entity_poly.entity_id
_entity_poly.type
_entity_poly.pdbx_seq_one_letter_code
_entity_poly.pdbx_strand_id
1 'polypeptide(L)'
;MINPNELRKMLKRMGIGNLNVEEINAAKVVIYLRNGSTLEIPNPSVAAIKMQGMMIYQVQASEKDIKTTQTQAAAAPAPSIIMQRPQEETPVSEDDVRLIMDQTGVTRDEAIKALRESNGDLAEAILKLQSKKQ
;
A
#
# COMPACT_ATOMS: atom_id res chain seq x y z
N MET A 1 -9.40 -19.31 39.19
CA MET A 1 -9.39 -18.07 38.39
C MET A 1 -8.66 -17.01 39.18
N ILE A 2 -7.59 -16.45 38.64
CA ILE A 2 -6.79 -15.44 39.35
C ILE A 2 -7.58 -14.13 39.41
N ASN A 3 -7.64 -13.49 40.58
CA ASN A 3 -8.37 -12.26 40.82
C ASN A 3 -7.67 -11.07 40.11
N PRO A 4 -8.33 -10.33 39.19
CA PRO A 4 -7.70 -9.31 38.35
C PRO A 4 -7.01 -8.17 39.12
N ASN A 5 -7.41 -7.90 40.36
CA ASN A 5 -6.77 -6.90 41.22
C ASN A 5 -5.47 -7.39 41.87
N GLU A 6 -5.31 -8.70 42.09
CA GLU A 6 -4.07 -9.27 42.61
C GLU A 6 -2.99 -9.33 41.53
N LEU A 7 -3.38 -9.62 40.29
CA LEU A 7 -2.49 -9.62 39.14
C LEU A 7 -1.85 -8.23 38.92
N ARG A 8 -2.65 -7.16 38.98
CA ARG A 8 -2.14 -5.77 38.90
C ARG A 8 -1.15 -5.45 40.02
N LYS A 9 -1.44 -5.87 41.26
CA LYS A 9 -0.55 -5.65 42.42
C LYS A 9 0.74 -6.47 42.33
N MET A 10 0.70 -7.64 41.70
CA MET A 10 1.88 -8.47 41.46
C MET A 10 2.78 -7.85 40.39
N LEU A 11 2.21 -7.41 39.27
CA LEU A 11 2.93 -6.73 38.17
C LEU A 11 3.60 -5.43 38.64
N LYS A 12 2.91 -4.64 39.48
CA LYS A 12 3.47 -3.43 40.08
C LYS A 12 4.66 -3.69 41.01
N ARG A 13 4.63 -4.79 41.79
CA ARG A 13 5.75 -5.23 42.66
C ARG A 13 6.95 -5.76 41.87
N MET A 14 6.73 -6.29 40.67
CA MET A 14 7.77 -6.79 39.77
C MET A 14 8.44 -5.68 38.93
N GLY A 15 8.16 -4.40 39.20
CA GLY A 15 8.69 -3.27 38.43
C GLY A 15 8.01 -3.03 37.08
N ILE A 16 7.00 -3.83 36.74
CA ILE A 16 6.16 -3.73 35.53
C ILE A 16 5.01 -2.72 35.75
N GLY A 17 5.03 -1.98 36.86
CA GLY A 17 4.02 -0.97 37.20
C GLY A 17 3.98 0.24 36.26
N ASN A 18 5.07 0.50 35.54
CA ASN A 18 5.20 1.59 34.57
C ASN A 18 5.24 1.04 33.14
N LEU A 19 4.41 0.03 32.85
CA LEU A 19 4.16 -0.38 31.48
C LEU A 19 3.40 0.77 30.80
N ASN A 20 4.15 1.67 30.18
CA ASN A 20 3.56 2.73 29.38
C ASN A 20 3.07 2.08 28.09
N VAL A 21 1.82 1.63 28.14
CA VAL A 21 1.09 1.13 26.98
C VAL A 21 0.54 2.35 26.27
N GLU A 22 1.04 2.60 25.07
CA GLU A 22 0.59 3.69 24.21
C GLU A 22 -0.16 3.08 23.03
N GLU A 23 -1.44 3.44 22.89
CA GLU A 23 -2.23 3.05 21.72
C GLU A 23 -1.83 3.95 20.54
N ILE A 24 -1.38 3.32 19.46
CA ILE A 24 -0.97 4.01 18.25
C ILE A 24 -2.13 3.95 17.27
N ASN A 25 -2.68 5.12 16.94
CA ASN A 25 -3.65 5.26 15.87
C ASN A 25 -2.93 5.21 14.51
N ALA A 26 -2.66 4.00 14.03
CA ALA A 26 -1.97 3.76 12.77
C ALA A 26 -2.98 3.59 11.63
N ALA A 27 -2.84 4.38 10.56
CA ALA A 27 -3.67 4.23 9.36
C ALA A 27 -3.29 2.99 8.52
N LYS A 28 -2.00 2.63 8.51
CA LYS A 28 -1.46 1.49 7.75
C LYS A 28 -0.17 0.97 8.39
N VAL A 29 0.00 -0.34 8.45
CA VAL A 29 1.26 -1.01 8.80
C VAL A 29 1.75 -1.79 7.59
N VAL A 30 3.03 -1.66 7.26
CA VAL A 30 3.68 -2.41 6.18
C VAL A 30 4.85 -3.19 6.78
N ILE A 31 4.84 -4.51 6.63
CA ILE A 31 5.91 -5.39 7.10
C ILE A 31 6.69 -5.90 5.89
N TYR A 32 7.95 -5.52 5.81
CA TYR A 32 8.89 -6.03 4.81
C TYR A 32 9.51 -7.33 5.31
N LEU A 33 9.20 -8.43 4.64
CA LEU A 33 9.78 -9.72 4.95
C LEU A 33 11.14 -9.87 4.26
N ARG A 34 12.03 -10.63 4.88
CA ARG A 34 13.38 -10.91 4.33
C ARG A 34 13.35 -11.64 2.97
N ASN A 35 12.23 -12.23 2.60
CA ASN A 35 12.04 -12.91 1.31
C ASN A 35 11.58 -11.96 0.18
N GLY A 36 11.47 -10.66 0.45
CA GLY A 36 11.02 -9.66 -0.52
C GLY A 36 9.51 -9.47 -0.58
N SER A 37 8.72 -10.27 0.14
CA SER A 37 7.27 -10.08 0.23
C SER A 37 6.93 -8.94 1.19
N THR A 38 5.83 -8.24 0.91
CA THR A 38 5.31 -7.17 1.76
C THR A 38 3.94 -7.53 2.30
N LEU A 39 3.76 -7.35 3.60
CA LEU A 39 2.49 -7.50 4.27
C LEU A 39 1.90 -6.12 4.53
N GLU A 40 0.84 -5.76 3.81
CA GLU A 40 0.14 -4.50 4.01
C GLU A 40 -1.13 -4.71 4.82
N ILE A 41 -1.22 -3.96 5.92
CA ILE A 41 -2.32 -4.04 6.88
C ILE A 41 -2.95 -2.65 6.97
N PRO A 42 -4.13 -2.42 6.36
CA PRO A 42 -4.89 -1.18 6.50
C PRO A 42 -5.67 -1.16 7.82
N ASN A 43 -5.74 0.00 8.47
CA ASN A 43 -6.41 0.20 9.76
C ASN A 43 -6.07 -0.84 10.86
N PRO A 44 -4.78 -1.09 11.15
CA PRO A 44 -4.40 -1.99 12.23
C PRO A 44 -4.65 -1.36 13.60
N SER A 45 -4.98 -2.21 14.58
CA SER A 45 -4.90 -1.83 15.99
C SER A 45 -3.46 -2.04 16.46
N VAL A 46 -2.76 -0.97 16.82
CA VAL A 46 -1.35 -1.01 17.22
C VAL A 46 -1.22 -0.52 18.66
N ALA A 47 -0.53 -1.30 19.50
CA ALA A 47 -0.14 -0.89 20.84
C ALA A 47 1.37 -0.95 21.01
N ALA A 48 1.98 0.11 21.54
CA ALA A 48 3.40 0.15 21.87
C ALA A 48 3.60 0.01 23.38
N ILE A 49 4.52 -0.85 23.76
CA ILE A 49 4.91 -1.09 25.14
C ILE A 49 6.39 -0.74 25.28
N LYS A 50 6.69 0.26 26.10
CA LYS A 50 8.08 0.67 26.40
C LYS A 50 8.56 0.00 27.69
N MET A 51 9.63 -0.80 27.59
CA MET A 51 10.26 -1.49 28.72
C MET A 51 11.77 -1.25 28.68
N GLN A 52 12.34 -0.54 29.67
CA GLN A 52 13.79 -0.40 29.89
C GLN A 52 14.70 -0.54 28.64
N GLY A 53 14.52 0.35 27.65
CA GLY A 53 15.33 0.38 26.42
C GLY A 53 14.82 -0.44 25.23
N MET A 54 13.78 -1.26 25.43
CA MET A 54 13.07 -2.02 24.40
C MET A 54 11.69 -1.42 24.13
N MET A 55 11.31 -1.38 22.85
CA MET A 55 9.95 -1.06 22.41
C MET A 55 9.33 -2.30 21.78
N ILE A 56 8.17 -2.70 22.27
CA ILE A 56 7.38 -3.81 21.74
C ILE A 56 6.16 -3.21 21.06
N TYR A 57 5.99 -3.46 19.77
CA TYR A 57 4.79 -3.07 19.03
C TYR A 57 3.92 -4.31 18.82
N GLN A 58 2.72 -4.30 19.38
CA GLN A 58 1.70 -5.31 19.14
C GLN A 58 0.77 -4.81 18.05
N VAL A 59 0.71 -5.53 16.93
CA VAL A 59 -0.16 -5.21 15.79
C VAL A 59 -1.25 -6.28 15.72
N GLN A 60 -2.50 -5.87 15.80
CA GLN A 60 -3.69 -6.72 15.63
C GLN A 60 -4.43 -6.26 14.37
N ALA A 61 -4.78 -7.22 13.51
CA ALA A 61 -5.55 -6.95 12.31
C ALA A 61 -6.38 -8.16 11.89
N SER A 62 -7.43 -7.90 11.12
CA SER A 62 -8.29 -8.95 10.55
C SER A 62 -7.59 -9.58 9.37
N GLU A 63 -7.50 -10.92 9.34
CA GLU A 63 -6.86 -11.68 8.26
C GLU A 63 -7.38 -11.31 6.86
N LYS A 64 -8.66 -10.92 6.76
CA LYS A 64 -9.32 -10.51 5.51
C LYS A 64 -8.78 -9.22 4.90
N ASP A 65 -8.16 -8.35 5.72
CA ASP A 65 -7.66 -7.04 5.29
C ASP A 65 -6.16 -7.07 4.98
N ILE A 66 -5.49 -8.20 5.25
CA ILE A 66 -4.05 -8.36 5.05
C ILE A 66 -3.79 -8.63 3.56
N LYS A 67 -3.20 -7.64 2.88
CA LYS A 67 -2.73 -7.81 1.50
C LYS A 67 -1.29 -8.29 1.52
N THR A 68 -1.09 -9.58 1.24
CA THR A 68 0.25 -10.14 1.04
C THR A 68 0.61 -10.04 -0.43
N THR A 69 1.53 -9.14 -0.78
CA THR A 69 2.09 -9.07 -2.13
C THR A 69 3.17 -10.15 -2.25
N GLN A 70 2.77 -11.37 -2.61
CA GLN A 70 3.67 -12.42 -3.09
C GLN A 70 3.74 -12.33 -4.62
N THR A 71 4.94 -12.27 -5.18
CA THR A 71 5.14 -12.46 -6.61
C THR A 71 4.86 -13.95 -6.95
N GLN A 72 3.64 -14.21 -7.44
CA GLN A 72 3.12 -15.37 -8.21
C GLN A 72 2.75 -16.70 -7.49
N ALA A 73 1.44 -17.04 -7.45
CA ALA A 73 0.78 -18.01 -8.36
C ALA A 73 -0.61 -18.49 -7.86
N ALA A 74 -1.64 -18.23 -8.68
CA ALA A 74 -2.91 -18.98 -8.89
C ALA A 74 -3.79 -19.45 -7.71
N ALA A 75 -4.94 -18.77 -7.52
CA ALA A 75 -6.29 -19.36 -7.71
C ALA A 75 -7.40 -18.31 -7.51
N ALA A 76 -8.07 -17.91 -8.59
CA ALA A 76 -9.41 -17.31 -8.56
C ALA A 76 -10.46 -18.43 -8.31
N PRO A 77 -11.75 -18.17 -7.94
CA PRO A 77 -12.64 -17.25 -8.66
C PRO A 77 -13.52 -16.34 -7.78
N ALA A 78 -14.03 -15.29 -8.44
CA ALA A 78 -14.91 -14.21 -7.96
C ALA A 78 -16.38 -14.70 -7.72
N PRO A 79 -17.38 -13.85 -7.30
CA PRO A 79 -17.85 -12.73 -8.13
C PRO A 79 -18.38 -11.44 -7.44
N SER A 80 -18.20 -10.34 -8.18
CA SER A 80 -19.06 -9.16 -8.37
C SER A 80 -19.53 -8.27 -7.22
N ILE A 81 -19.01 -7.02 -7.20
CA ILE A 81 -19.87 -5.81 -7.19
C ILE A 81 -19.37 -4.83 -8.26
N ILE A 82 -20.33 -4.40 -9.07
CA ILE A 82 -20.31 -3.43 -10.15
C ILE A 82 -20.02 -2.04 -9.57
N MET A 83 -19.00 -1.34 -10.07
CA MET A 83 -19.00 0.12 -10.30
C MET A 83 -17.70 0.50 -11.00
N GLN A 84 -17.83 1.10 -12.19
CA GLN A 84 -16.78 1.44 -13.13
C GLN A 84 -15.60 2.19 -12.47
N ARG A 85 -14.37 1.67 -12.60
CA ARG A 85 -13.12 2.44 -12.46
C ARG A 85 -12.33 2.33 -13.76
N PRO A 86 -11.83 3.45 -14.31
CA PRO A 86 -11.02 3.43 -15.52
C PRO A 86 -9.78 2.54 -15.34
N GLN A 87 -9.43 1.86 -16.41
CA GLN A 87 -8.40 0.84 -16.48
C GLN A 87 -6.99 1.34 -16.17
N GLU A 88 -6.30 0.50 -15.41
CA GLU A 88 -4.87 0.16 -15.54
C GLU A 88 -3.92 1.33 -15.59
N GLU A 89 -3.36 1.74 -14.46
CA GLU A 89 -2.09 2.45 -14.46
C GLU A 89 -0.96 1.44 -14.65
N THR A 90 -0.71 1.05 -15.91
CA THR A 90 0.67 0.78 -16.29
C THR A 90 1.47 2.05 -15.98
N PRO A 91 2.59 1.96 -15.24
CA PRO A 91 3.42 3.12 -14.97
C PRO A 91 4.06 3.55 -16.29
N VAL A 92 3.39 4.46 -17.00
CA VAL A 92 3.96 5.16 -18.14
C VAL A 92 5.00 6.15 -17.61
N SER A 93 6.12 6.25 -18.31
CA SER A 93 7.17 7.21 -17.96
C SER A 93 6.60 8.62 -18.02
N GLU A 94 6.56 9.32 -16.88
CA GLU A 94 6.02 10.69 -16.82
C GLU A 94 6.80 11.67 -17.69
N ASP A 95 8.09 11.40 -17.92
CA ASP A 95 8.95 12.20 -18.80
C ASP A 95 8.49 12.09 -20.26
N ASP A 96 8.14 10.89 -20.72
CA ASP A 96 7.64 10.66 -22.08
C ASP A 96 6.27 11.32 -22.27
N VAL A 97 5.40 11.25 -21.25
CA VAL A 97 4.09 11.92 -21.28
C VAL A 97 4.27 13.43 -21.42
N ARG A 98 5.21 14.03 -20.67
CA ARG A 98 5.52 15.46 -20.78
C ARG A 98 6.07 15.84 -22.15
N LEU A 99 6.99 15.04 -22.70
CA LEU A 99 7.53 15.28 -24.05
C LEU A 99 6.44 15.25 -25.12
N ILE A 100 5.50 14.30 -25.04
CA ILE A 100 4.38 14.24 -25.99
C ILE A 100 3.48 15.46 -25.87
N MET A 101 3.14 15.86 -24.65
CA MET A 101 2.31 17.05 -24.43
C MET A 101 2.96 18.30 -25.00
N ASP A 102 4.28 18.46 -24.84
CA ASP A 102 5.03 19.61 -25.35
C ASP A 102 5.13 19.60 -26.90
N GLN A 103 5.41 18.44 -27.49
CA GLN A 103 5.59 18.31 -28.96
C GLN A 103 4.26 18.29 -29.75
N THR A 104 3.17 17.81 -29.15
CA THR A 104 1.89 17.62 -29.85
C THR A 104 0.77 18.54 -29.35
N GLY A 105 0.95 19.17 -28.18
CA GLY A 105 -0.02 20.07 -27.56
C GLY A 105 -1.32 19.38 -27.12
N VAL A 106 -1.28 18.07 -26.84
CA VAL A 106 -2.43 17.29 -26.37
C VAL A 106 -2.54 17.30 -24.85
N THR A 107 -3.70 16.86 -24.34
CA THR A 107 -3.89 16.73 -22.90
C THR A 107 -3.12 15.53 -22.32
N ARG A 108 -2.84 15.56 -21.01
CA ARG A 108 -2.11 14.47 -20.32
C ARG A 108 -2.77 13.10 -20.55
N ASP A 109 -4.11 13.06 -20.55
CA ASP A 109 -4.87 11.83 -20.76
C ASP A 109 -4.64 11.24 -22.16
N GLU A 110 -4.66 12.10 -23.20
CA GLU A 110 -4.40 11.69 -24.58
C GLU A 110 -2.95 11.27 -24.80
N ALA A 111 -1.99 11.95 -24.15
CA ALA A 111 -0.58 11.58 -24.19
C ALA A 111 -0.33 10.20 -23.54
N ILE A 112 -0.96 9.93 -22.40
CA ILE A 112 -0.90 8.62 -21.72
C ILE A 112 -1.50 7.54 -22.62
N LYS A 113 -2.64 7.82 -23.25
CA LYS A 113 -3.29 6.89 -24.17
C LYS A 113 -2.42 6.58 -25.39
N ALA A 114 -1.79 7.59 -25.99
CA ALA A 114 -0.90 7.41 -27.12
C ALA A 114 0.33 6.56 -26.77
N LEU A 115 0.98 6.81 -25.62
CA LEU A 115 2.09 5.98 -25.14
C LEU A 115 1.68 4.53 -24.89
N ARG A 116 0.49 4.33 -24.31
CA ARG A 116 -0.02 2.97 -24.09
C ARG A 116 -0.27 2.24 -25.40
N GLU A 117 -0.90 2.92 -26.37
CA GLU A 117 -1.18 2.34 -27.67
C GLU A 117 0.10 2.07 -28.48
N SER A 118 1.16 2.84 -28.24
CA SER A 118 2.48 2.67 -28.83
C SER A 118 3.42 1.80 -27.97
N ASN A 119 2.90 1.07 -26.97
CA ASN A 119 3.67 0.20 -26.07
C ASN A 119 4.92 0.86 -25.43
N GLY A 120 4.85 2.17 -25.15
CA GLY A 120 5.96 2.95 -24.56
C GLY A 120 6.95 3.51 -25.57
N ASP A 121 6.72 3.38 -26.88
CA ASP A 121 7.51 4.07 -27.90
C ASP A 121 7.08 5.54 -28.03
N LEU A 122 7.94 6.45 -27.56
CA LEU A 122 7.73 7.89 -27.61
C LEU A 122 7.59 8.41 -29.04
N ALA A 123 8.42 7.95 -29.97
CA ALA A 123 8.44 8.45 -31.33
C ALA A 123 7.17 8.03 -32.08
N GLU A 124 6.75 6.78 -31.91
CA GLU A 124 5.51 6.27 -32.49
C GLU A 124 4.29 6.99 -31.91
N ALA A 125 4.27 7.27 -30.60
CA ALA A 125 3.19 8.01 -29.95
C ALA A 125 3.07 9.46 -30.47
N ILE A 126 4.20 10.17 -30.64
CA ILE A 126 4.22 11.53 -31.20
C ILE A 126 3.72 11.53 -32.64
N LEU A 127 4.22 10.63 -33.50
CA LEU A 127 3.80 10.53 -34.90
C LEU A 127 2.32 10.22 -35.03
N LYS A 128 1.81 9.31 -34.20
CA LYS A 128 0.40 8.92 -34.17
C LYS A 128 -0.51 10.09 -33.79
N LEU A 129 -0.10 10.89 -32.79
CA LEU A 129 -0.85 12.07 -32.35
C LEU A 129 -0.78 13.23 -33.35
N GLN A 130 0.37 13.46 -33.99
CA GLN A 130 0.52 14.47 -35.04
C GLN A 130 -0.34 14.14 -36.27
N SER A 131 -0.43 12.85 -36.64
CA SER A 131 -1.25 12.39 -37.77
C SER A 131 -2.75 12.49 -37.51
N LYS A 132 -3.17 12.48 -36.23
CA LYS A 132 -4.58 12.57 -35.82
C LYS A 132 -5.09 14.01 -35.74
N LYS A 133 -4.18 14.99 -35.84
CA LYS A 133 -4.44 16.44 -35.74
C LYS A 133 -4.47 17.14 -37.11
N GLN A 134 -4.45 16.38 -38.21
CA GLN A 134 -4.66 16.86 -39.57
C GLN A 134 -6.10 16.60 -40.04
#